data_AF-A0A935D734-F1
#
_entry.id   AF-A0A935D734-F1
#
_cell.length_a   1.000
_cell.length_b   1.000
_cell.length_c   1.000
_cell.angle_alpha   90.00
_cell.angle_beta   90.00
_cell.angle_gamma   90.00
#
_symmetry.space_group_name_H-M   'P 1'
#
loop_
_entity.id
_entity.type
_entity.pdbx_description
1 polymer ?
#
loop_
_entity_poly.entity_id
_entity_poly.type
_entity_poly.pdbx_seq_one_letter_code
_entity_poly.pdbx_strand_id
1 'polypeptide(L)'
;MRPTALLCAPFLLLVAWPRAARGEGGARGGSLLARARTHGAKLTGAAALVAITTLLPVLPWTARNCRVMDGCALVSTNAGWNMAIGAFPRATGRFETLRSADGCREVTGQVQQDRCWLAYGLGWVRREPGRWLALVPRKLGYTFDHESFQVEYLHEARPSAWPDQKRSDARNLLSNFHRVLLVCAAFAAVAFAPRRRGQVALLAGLCLLGYAASQAATPTLWPFAVAAESSSRSYPCQGAWGAPWAPPRRLVAPHHGARARRLLR
;
A
#
# COMPACT_ATOMS: atom_id res chain seq x y z
N MET A 1 3.59 -13.14 -2.77
CA MET A 1 4.92 -12.49 -2.63
C MET A 1 4.81 -11.43 -1.53
N ARG A 2 5.50 -11.59 -0.39
CA ARG A 2 5.54 -10.55 0.65
C ARG A 2 6.54 -9.47 0.22
N PRO A 3 6.23 -8.16 0.35
CA PRO A 3 7.19 -7.10 0.08
C PRO A 3 8.14 -6.92 1.28
N THR A 4 8.75 -8.01 1.76
CA THR A 4 9.67 -8.01 2.92
C THR A 4 10.89 -7.12 2.68
N ALA A 5 11.27 -6.87 1.43
CA ALA A 5 12.31 -5.91 1.08
C ALA A 5 12.02 -4.49 1.60
N LEU A 6 10.75 -4.09 1.74
CA LEU A 6 10.38 -2.77 2.28
C LEU A 6 10.67 -2.66 3.78
N LEU A 7 10.50 -3.75 4.53
CA LEU A 7 10.83 -3.78 5.96
C LEU A 7 12.35 -3.76 6.18
N CYS A 8 13.13 -4.30 5.23
CA CYS A 8 14.58 -4.30 5.27
C CYS A 8 15.21 -2.98 4.78
N ALA A 9 14.49 -2.12 4.06
CA ALA A 9 15.04 -0.91 3.46
C ALA A 9 15.69 0.07 4.47
N PRO A 10 15.10 0.36 5.66
CA PRO A 10 15.76 1.19 6.67
C PRO A 10 17.05 0.56 7.21
N PHE A 11 17.08 -0.77 7.34
CA PHE A 11 18.27 -1.51 7.77
C PHE A 11 19.36 -1.49 6.70
N LEU A 12 19.00 -1.68 5.43
CA LEU A 12 19.93 -1.55 4.31
C LEU A 12 20.48 -0.12 4.23
N LEU A 13 19.67 0.91 4.48
CA LEU A 13 20.12 2.29 4.55
C LEU A 13 21.05 2.55 5.75
N LEU A 14 20.81 1.94 6.91
CA LEU A 14 21.69 2.05 8.09
C LEU A 14 23.02 1.32 7.92
N VAL A 15 23.01 0.17 7.23
CA VAL A 15 24.22 -0.62 6.92
C VAL A 15 25.01 -0.01 5.76
N ALA A 16 24.31 0.50 4.73
CA ALA A 16 24.90 1.16 3.58
C ALA A 16 25.25 2.63 3.84
N TRP A 17 24.82 3.22 4.96
CA TRP A 17 25.24 4.57 5.34
C TRP A 17 26.75 4.60 5.44
N PRO A 18 27.45 5.30 4.53
CA PRO A 18 28.89 5.12 4.41
C PRO A 18 29.57 5.48 5.73
N ARG A 19 30.56 4.68 6.11
CA ARG A 19 31.58 5.03 7.13
C ARG A 19 32.34 6.32 6.81
N ALA A 20 32.02 7.01 5.71
CA ALA A 20 32.58 8.29 5.29
C ALA A 20 32.31 9.45 6.27
N ALA A 21 31.35 9.32 7.20
CA ALA A 21 31.10 10.36 8.20
C ALA A 21 31.98 10.25 9.46
N ARG A 22 32.83 9.22 9.60
CA ARG A 22 33.56 8.96 10.86
C ARG A 22 35.05 8.64 10.75
N GLY A 23 35.65 8.74 9.57
CA GLY A 23 37.08 8.50 9.40
C GLY A 23 37.75 9.65 8.66
N GLU A 24 38.26 10.63 9.41
CA GLU A 24 39.54 11.33 9.18
C GLU A 24 39.69 12.42 10.25
N GLY A 25 40.01 11.99 11.48
CA GLY A 25 40.79 12.82 12.37
C GLY A 25 42.21 12.85 11.82
N GLY A 26 42.53 13.86 10.99
CA GLY A 26 43.87 13.99 10.43
C GLY A 26 43.98 14.67 9.07
N ALA A 27 43.25 15.75 8.78
CA ALA A 27 43.65 16.66 7.69
C ALA A 27 43.12 18.07 7.93
N ARG A 28 44.06 19.01 7.97
CA ARG A 28 43.92 20.45 8.19
C ARG A 28 43.01 21.09 7.12
N GLY A 29 42.13 22.03 7.53
CA GLY A 29 41.80 23.22 6.74
C GLY A 29 40.66 23.20 5.72
N GLY A 30 39.81 22.17 5.62
CA GLY A 30 38.64 22.19 4.71
C GLY A 30 37.39 22.79 5.36
N SER A 31 36.81 23.86 4.80
CA SER A 31 35.58 24.46 5.33
C SER A 31 34.42 23.46 5.37
N LEU A 32 33.60 23.49 6.43
CA LEU A 32 32.43 22.62 6.61
C LEU A 32 31.48 22.64 5.39
N LEU A 33 31.44 23.77 4.68
CA LEU A 33 30.67 23.97 3.45
C LEU A 33 31.20 23.14 2.26
N ALA A 34 32.51 22.94 2.14
CA ALA A 34 33.11 22.10 1.09
C ALA A 34 32.84 20.60 1.33
N ARG A 35 32.87 20.16 2.59
CA ARG A 35 32.43 18.80 2.98
C ARG A 35 30.93 18.60 2.74
N ALA A 36 30.08 19.57 3.11
CA ALA A 36 28.63 19.48 2.85
C ALA A 36 28.29 19.41 1.35
N ARG A 37 28.96 20.20 0.49
CA ARG A 37 28.76 20.16 -0.97
C ARG A 37 29.16 18.83 -1.60
N THR A 38 30.28 18.24 -1.16
CA THR A 38 30.76 16.96 -1.71
C THR A 38 29.91 15.77 -1.26
N HIS A 39 29.39 15.79 -0.02
CA HIS A 39 28.42 14.81 0.44
C HIS A 39 27.05 14.95 -0.26
N GLY A 40 26.59 16.18 -0.47
CA GLY A 40 25.38 16.47 -1.25
C GLY A 40 25.49 15.94 -2.67
N ALA A 41 26.57 16.26 -3.39
CA ALA A 41 26.79 15.78 -4.76
C ALA A 41 26.85 14.25 -4.88
N LYS A 42 27.48 13.56 -3.90
CA LYS A 42 27.52 12.09 -3.86
C LYS A 42 26.16 11.45 -3.60
N LEU A 43 25.34 12.04 -2.71
CA LEU A 43 23.98 11.57 -2.45
C LEU A 43 23.06 11.80 -3.66
N THR A 44 23.18 12.95 -4.33
CA THR A 44 22.44 13.23 -5.57
C THR A 44 22.84 12.28 -6.69
N GLY A 45 24.14 12.01 -6.86
CA GLY A 45 24.64 11.05 -7.85
C GLY A 45 24.17 9.62 -7.59
N ALA A 46 24.19 9.17 -6.33
CA ALA A 46 23.68 7.85 -5.95
C ALA A 46 22.16 7.74 -6.14
N ALA A 47 21.40 8.77 -5.75
CA ALA A 47 19.95 8.81 -5.96
C ALA A 47 19.59 8.80 -7.46
N ALA A 48 20.32 9.55 -8.28
CA ALA A 48 20.16 9.57 -9.73
C ALA A 48 20.48 8.19 -10.34
N LEU A 49 21.58 7.55 -9.93
CA LEU A 49 21.93 6.21 -10.39
C LEU A 49 20.85 5.19 -10.04
N VAL A 50 20.35 5.20 -8.80
CA VAL A 50 19.25 4.32 -8.35
C VAL A 50 17.98 4.57 -9.15
N ALA A 51 17.62 5.84 -9.37
CA ALA A 51 16.44 6.19 -10.17
C ALA A 51 16.59 5.69 -11.61
N ILE A 52 17.76 5.89 -12.23
CA ILE A 52 18.04 5.43 -13.60
C ILE A 52 17.98 3.90 -13.68
N THR A 53 18.69 3.18 -12.81
CA THR A 53 18.72 1.71 -12.86
C THR A 53 17.37 1.07 -12.55
N THR A 54 16.51 1.75 -11.78
CA THR A 54 15.15 1.28 -11.48
C THR A 54 14.16 1.61 -12.60
N LEU A 55 14.23 2.81 -13.18
CA LEU A 55 13.25 3.28 -14.16
C LEU A 55 13.59 2.86 -15.60
N LEU A 56 14.88 2.79 -15.97
CA LEU A 56 15.31 2.49 -17.33
C LEU A 56 14.71 1.17 -17.87
N PRO A 57 14.68 0.06 -17.10
CA PRO A 57 14.05 -1.19 -17.56
C PRO A 57 12.52 -1.10 -17.69
N VAL A 58 11.87 -0.15 -17.00
CA VAL A 58 10.41 0.03 -17.02
C VAL A 58 9.96 0.82 -18.26
N LEU A 59 10.82 1.70 -18.79
CA LEU A 59 10.46 2.60 -19.89
C LEU A 59 9.95 1.88 -21.17
N PRO A 60 10.55 0.77 -21.66
CA PRO A 60 10.03 0.08 -22.83
C PRO A 60 8.59 -0.43 -22.62
N TRP A 61 8.29 -0.93 -21.42
CA TRP A 61 6.96 -1.40 -21.06
C TRP A 61 5.96 -0.24 -20.96
N THR A 62 6.35 0.88 -20.35
CA THR A 62 5.55 2.11 -20.32
C THR A 62 5.25 2.61 -21.73
N ALA A 63 6.24 2.65 -22.61
CA ALA A 63 6.08 3.08 -24.00
C ALA A 63 5.10 2.16 -24.75
N ARG A 64 5.17 0.83 -24.53
CA ARG A 64 4.18 -0.12 -25.06
C ARG A 64 2.78 0.18 -24.53
N ASN A 65 2.62 0.41 -23.23
CA ASN A 65 1.31 0.68 -22.63
C ASN A 65 0.69 1.95 -23.22
N CYS A 66 1.47 3.02 -23.36
CA CYS A 66 1.02 4.27 -24.00
C CYS A 66 0.55 4.10 -25.44
N ARG A 67 1.11 3.13 -26.19
CA ARG A 67 0.75 2.90 -27.60
C ARG A 67 -0.45 1.97 -27.78
N VAL A 68 -0.61 1.00 -26.88
CA VAL A 68 -1.57 -0.10 -27.04
C VAL A 68 -2.84 0.08 -26.21
N MET A 69 -2.76 0.79 -25.08
CA MET A 69 -3.90 0.98 -24.18
C MET A 69 -4.63 2.30 -24.49
N ASP A 70 -5.80 2.50 -23.90
CA ASP A 70 -6.60 3.74 -23.97
C ASP A 70 -5.96 4.94 -23.22
N GLY A 71 -4.68 4.82 -22.84
CA GLY A 71 -3.86 5.86 -22.24
C GLY A 71 -2.51 5.34 -21.78
N CYS A 72 -1.69 6.22 -21.22
CA CYS A 72 -0.41 5.83 -20.62
C CYS A 72 -0.56 5.24 -19.22
N ALA A 73 0.11 4.11 -18.99
CA ALA A 73 0.30 3.49 -17.68
C ALA A 73 1.77 3.07 -17.51
N LEU A 74 2.41 3.44 -16.39
CA LEU A 74 3.84 3.18 -16.16
C LEU A 74 4.16 1.68 -16.19
N VAL A 75 3.47 0.90 -15.36
CA VAL A 75 3.67 -0.56 -15.27
C VAL A 75 2.35 -1.32 -15.48
N SER A 76 1.29 -0.91 -14.79
CA SER A 76 -0.02 -1.58 -14.83
C SER A 76 -1.16 -0.60 -14.54
N THR A 77 -2.38 -1.02 -14.85
CA THR A 77 -3.66 -0.36 -14.54
C THR A 77 -4.33 -0.97 -13.30
N ASN A 78 -3.51 -1.34 -12.30
CA ASN A 78 -3.99 -1.93 -11.05
C ASN A 78 -3.97 -0.94 -9.87
N ALA A 79 -3.41 0.26 -10.06
CA ALA A 79 -3.18 1.19 -8.96
C ALA A 79 -4.51 1.74 -8.42
N GLY A 80 -5.41 2.15 -9.32
CA GLY A 80 -6.70 2.70 -8.96
C GLY A 80 -7.61 1.68 -8.31
N TRP A 81 -7.66 0.45 -8.85
CA TRP A 81 -8.46 -0.62 -8.27
C TRP A 81 -7.98 -0.97 -6.85
N ASN A 82 -6.66 -1.12 -6.65
CA ASN A 82 -6.07 -1.36 -5.33
C ASN A 82 -6.31 -0.21 -4.34
N MET A 83 -6.26 1.04 -4.81
CA MET A 83 -6.60 2.20 -3.97
C MET A 83 -8.08 2.18 -3.57
N ALA A 84 -8.98 1.87 -4.51
CA ALA A 84 -10.42 1.84 -4.26
C ALA A 84 -10.84 0.75 -3.27
N ILE A 85 -10.41 -0.50 -3.46
CA ILE A 85 -10.72 -1.61 -2.51
C ILE A 85 -10.21 -1.29 -1.09
N GLY A 86 -9.13 -0.54 -1.00
CA GLY A 86 -8.53 -0.16 0.27
C GLY A 86 -9.21 1.01 0.98
N ALA A 87 -10.13 1.73 0.33
CA ALA A 87 -10.67 2.99 0.85
C ALA A 87 -12.20 3.10 0.85
N PHE A 88 -12.89 2.37 -0.03
CA PHE A 88 -14.34 2.44 -0.14
C PHE A 88 -15.08 2.05 1.17
N PRO A 89 -16.40 2.31 1.29
CA PRO A 89 -17.12 2.21 2.57
C PRO A 89 -17.09 0.80 3.17
N ARG A 90 -17.11 -0.23 2.33
CA ARG A 90 -17.06 -1.63 2.75
C ARG A 90 -15.64 -2.15 2.94
N ALA A 91 -14.62 -1.29 2.88
CA ALA A 91 -13.23 -1.70 3.06
C ALA A 91 -13.01 -2.27 4.47
N THR A 92 -12.54 -3.52 4.54
CA THR A 92 -12.22 -4.21 5.79
C THR A 92 -10.71 -4.31 6.03
N GLY A 93 -9.89 -3.78 5.13
CA GLY A 93 -8.45 -3.96 5.12
C GLY A 93 -7.99 -5.23 4.40
N ARG A 94 -8.91 -6.09 3.98
CA ARG A 94 -8.65 -7.24 3.10
C ARG A 94 -9.09 -6.94 1.67
N PHE A 95 -8.83 -7.87 0.75
CA PHE A 95 -9.38 -7.82 -0.59
C PHE A 95 -10.91 -7.85 -0.55
N GLU A 96 -11.54 -6.88 -1.20
CA GLU A 96 -12.98 -6.83 -1.38
C GLU A 96 -13.29 -6.60 -2.86
N THR A 97 -14.27 -7.32 -3.41
CA THR A 97 -14.62 -7.19 -4.82
C THR A 97 -15.38 -5.89 -5.05
N LEU A 98 -14.81 -5.00 -5.89
CA LEU A 98 -15.53 -3.87 -6.44
C LEU A 98 -16.47 -4.34 -7.53
N ARG A 99 -17.71 -3.88 -7.44
CA ARG A 99 -18.76 -4.08 -8.43
C ARG A 99 -18.90 -2.79 -9.22
N SER A 100 -19.32 -2.90 -10.47
CA SER A 100 -19.64 -1.72 -11.29
C SER A 100 -20.59 -0.78 -10.55
N ALA A 101 -21.60 -1.33 -9.86
CA ALA A 101 -22.56 -0.60 -9.04
C ALA A 101 -21.94 0.27 -7.91
N ASP A 102 -20.70 0.00 -7.48
CA ASP A 102 -20.03 0.81 -6.45
C ASP A 102 -19.58 2.19 -6.98
N GLY A 103 -19.46 2.38 -8.31
CA GLY A 103 -19.13 3.66 -8.91
C GLY A 103 -18.88 3.62 -10.41
N CYS A 104 -17.76 3.03 -10.84
CA CYS A 104 -17.27 3.10 -12.22
C CYS A 104 -18.01 2.15 -13.19
N ARG A 105 -19.29 2.42 -13.50
CA ARG A 105 -20.15 1.58 -14.36
C ARG A 105 -19.89 1.71 -15.86
N GLU A 106 -19.51 2.90 -16.33
CA GLU A 106 -19.50 3.27 -17.76
C GLU A 106 -18.07 3.49 -18.28
N VAL A 107 -17.15 2.57 -17.93
CA VAL A 107 -15.75 2.64 -18.39
C VAL A 107 -15.47 1.51 -19.38
N THR A 108 -15.02 1.87 -20.57
CA THR A 108 -14.74 0.91 -21.66
C THR A 108 -13.25 0.64 -21.83
N GLY A 109 -12.40 1.58 -21.37
CA GLY A 109 -10.94 1.47 -21.41
C GLY A 109 -10.33 1.03 -20.08
N GLN A 110 -9.20 0.32 -20.15
CA GLN A 110 -8.49 -0.19 -18.95
C GLN A 110 -7.85 0.94 -18.15
N VAL A 111 -7.24 1.93 -18.82
CA VAL A 111 -6.62 3.09 -18.18
C VAL A 111 -7.69 4.03 -17.64
N GLN A 112 -8.77 4.23 -18.38
CA GLN A 112 -9.93 4.99 -17.92
C GLN A 112 -10.53 4.37 -16.65
N GLN A 113 -10.68 3.04 -16.61
CA GLN A 113 -11.17 2.32 -15.45
C GLN A 113 -10.23 2.48 -14.25
N ASP A 114 -8.92 2.34 -14.43
CA ASP A 114 -7.93 2.57 -13.37
C ASP A 114 -8.02 3.99 -12.80
N ARG A 115 -8.08 5.01 -13.67
CA ARG A 115 -8.22 6.42 -13.25
C ARG A 115 -9.52 6.69 -12.51
N CYS A 116 -10.63 6.10 -12.97
CA CYS A 116 -11.93 6.23 -12.31
C CYS A 116 -11.87 5.66 -10.88
N TRP A 117 -11.34 4.44 -10.72
CA TRP A 117 -11.20 3.82 -9.41
C TRP A 117 -10.19 4.55 -8.52
N LEU A 118 -9.10 5.06 -9.08
CA LEU A 118 -8.14 5.86 -8.33
C LEU A 118 -8.80 7.12 -7.75
N ALA A 119 -9.53 7.86 -8.59
CA ALA A 119 -10.26 9.04 -8.16
C ALA A 119 -11.32 8.71 -7.10
N TYR A 120 -12.07 7.62 -7.30
CA TYR A 120 -13.07 7.12 -6.35
C TYR A 120 -12.45 6.78 -4.99
N GLY A 121 -11.37 6.00 -4.98
CA GLY A 121 -10.66 5.60 -3.77
C GLY A 121 -10.08 6.80 -3.03
N LEU A 122 -9.39 7.70 -3.75
CA LEU A 122 -8.87 8.95 -3.17
C LEU A 122 -10.00 9.84 -2.63
N GLY A 123 -11.17 9.86 -3.26
CA GLY A 123 -12.34 10.57 -2.75
C GLY A 123 -12.80 10.06 -1.39
N TRP A 124 -12.74 8.75 -1.14
CA TRP A 124 -13.02 8.19 0.18
C TRP A 124 -11.93 8.48 1.21
N VAL A 125 -10.65 8.39 0.82
CA VAL A 125 -9.53 8.76 1.71
C VAL A 125 -9.65 10.22 2.17
N ARG A 126 -10.01 11.13 1.26
CA ARG A 126 -10.20 12.56 1.59
C ARG A 126 -11.40 12.82 2.50
N ARG A 127 -12.50 12.07 2.32
CA ARG A 127 -13.71 12.22 3.15
C ARG A 127 -13.54 11.66 4.55
N GLU A 128 -12.84 10.53 4.69
CA GLU A 128 -12.69 9.82 5.96
C GLU A 128 -11.24 9.34 6.19
N PRO A 129 -10.26 10.25 6.32
CA PRO A 129 -8.85 9.88 6.44
C PRO A 129 -8.59 9.02 7.68
N GLY A 130 -9.25 9.33 8.80
CA GLY A 130 -9.14 8.56 10.05
C GLY A 130 -9.59 7.11 9.89
N ARG A 131 -10.74 6.86 9.23
CA ARG A 131 -11.22 5.49 8.96
C ARG A 131 -10.23 4.74 8.08
N TRP A 132 -9.72 5.38 7.02
CA TRP A 132 -8.75 4.74 6.13
C TRP A 132 -7.43 4.40 6.84
N LEU A 133 -6.92 5.31 7.68
CA LEU A 133 -5.72 5.08 8.50
C LEU A 133 -5.95 3.96 9.53
N ALA A 134 -7.13 3.90 10.15
CA ALA A 134 -7.49 2.83 11.08
C ALA A 134 -7.52 1.43 10.43
N LEU A 135 -7.58 1.33 9.10
CA LEU A 135 -7.47 0.07 8.37
C LEU A 135 -6.02 -0.37 8.09
N VAL A 136 -5.02 0.52 8.23
CA VAL A 136 -3.61 0.20 8.00
C VAL A 136 -3.13 -1.02 8.80
N PRO A 137 -3.45 -1.16 10.11
CA PRO A 137 -3.05 -2.33 10.89
C PRO A 137 -3.57 -3.64 10.30
N ARG A 138 -4.85 -3.67 9.93
CA ARG A 138 -5.48 -4.84 9.32
C ARG A 138 -4.88 -5.15 7.95
N LYS A 139 -4.62 -4.12 7.12
CA LYS A 139 -3.95 -4.28 5.81
C LYS A 139 -2.55 -4.89 5.98
N LEU A 140 -1.78 -4.40 6.94
CA LEU A 140 -0.46 -4.94 7.26
C LEU A 140 -0.55 -6.37 7.78
N GLY A 141 -1.50 -6.65 8.68
CA GLY A 141 -1.80 -8.00 9.15
C GLY A 141 -2.10 -8.97 8.00
N TYR A 142 -3.03 -8.64 7.10
CA TYR A 142 -3.30 -9.50 5.94
C TYR A 142 -2.11 -9.60 4.96
N THR A 143 -1.29 -8.56 4.84
CA THR A 143 -0.10 -8.55 3.95
C THR A 143 1.02 -9.43 4.49
N PHE A 144 1.25 -9.41 5.80
CA PHE A 144 2.40 -10.06 6.43
C PHE A 144 2.06 -11.32 7.23
N ASP A 145 0.80 -11.59 7.53
CA ASP A 145 0.39 -12.78 8.29
C ASP A 145 -0.15 -13.91 7.43
N HIS A 146 -0.50 -13.63 6.17
CA HIS A 146 -1.23 -14.60 5.35
C HIS A 146 -0.31 -15.25 4.31
N GLU A 147 0.35 -16.36 4.69
CA GLU A 147 0.99 -17.28 3.73
C GLU A 147 0.07 -18.45 3.40
N SER A 148 -0.89 -18.19 2.51
CA SER A 148 -1.89 -19.17 2.08
C SER A 148 -1.82 -19.54 0.61
N PHE A 149 -1.37 -18.62 -0.26
CA PHE A 149 -1.50 -18.80 -1.71
C PHE A 149 -0.85 -20.07 -2.23
N GLN A 150 0.37 -20.41 -1.80
CA GLN A 150 1.07 -21.62 -2.27
C GLN A 150 0.32 -22.89 -1.85
N VAL A 151 -0.20 -22.91 -0.62
CA VAL A 151 -0.95 -24.05 -0.08
C VAL A 151 -2.33 -24.15 -0.75
N GLU A 152 -2.96 -23.01 -1.05
CA GLU A 152 -4.24 -22.96 -1.75
C GLU A 152 -4.10 -23.47 -3.20
N TYR A 153 -3.02 -23.11 -3.91
CA TYR A 153 -2.74 -23.68 -5.23
C TYR A 153 -2.56 -25.19 -5.21
N LEU A 154 -1.90 -25.74 -4.17
CA LEU A 154 -1.73 -27.18 -4.02
C LEU A 154 -3.07 -27.88 -3.72
N HIS A 155 -3.93 -27.23 -2.94
CA HIS A 155 -5.30 -27.69 -2.71
C HIS A 155 -6.15 -27.66 -3.99
N GLU A 156 -6.11 -26.57 -4.75
CA GLU A 156 -6.81 -26.44 -6.03
C GLU A 156 -6.34 -27.49 -7.04
N ALA A 157 -5.04 -27.75 -7.13
CA ALA A 157 -4.47 -28.74 -8.04
C ALA A 157 -4.76 -30.20 -7.63
N ARG A 158 -4.78 -30.51 -6.32
CA ARG A 158 -5.04 -31.87 -5.80
C ARG A 158 -5.82 -31.84 -4.48
N PRO A 159 -7.15 -31.64 -4.52
CA PRO A 159 -7.96 -31.46 -3.33
C PRO A 159 -7.89 -32.64 -2.34
N SER A 160 -7.90 -33.87 -2.86
CA SER A 160 -7.84 -35.10 -2.05
C SER A 160 -6.50 -35.28 -1.31
N ALA A 161 -5.39 -34.81 -1.90
CA ALA A 161 -4.06 -34.89 -1.30
C ALA A 161 -3.76 -33.74 -0.32
N TRP A 162 -4.59 -32.70 -0.36
CA TRP A 162 -4.49 -31.47 0.45
C TRP A 162 -5.82 -31.17 1.13
N PRO A 163 -6.33 -32.07 2.00
CA PRO A 163 -7.56 -31.81 2.74
C PRO A 163 -7.41 -30.61 3.69
N ASP A 164 -8.53 -30.07 4.16
CA ASP A 164 -8.60 -28.83 4.93
C ASP A 164 -7.63 -28.76 6.12
N GLN A 165 -7.50 -29.86 6.86
CA GLN A 165 -6.59 -29.93 8.01
C GLN A 165 -5.12 -29.74 7.57
N LYS A 166 -4.67 -30.53 6.60
CA LYS A 166 -3.30 -30.42 6.05
C LYS A 166 -3.04 -29.05 5.43
N ARG A 167 -4.06 -28.47 4.78
CA ARG A 167 -4.04 -27.10 4.25
C ARG A 167 -3.87 -26.07 5.37
N SER A 168 -4.58 -26.21 6.48
CA SER A 168 -4.43 -25.34 7.66
C SER A 168 -3.04 -25.45 8.28
N ASP A 169 -2.57 -26.68 8.51
CA ASP A 169 -1.30 -26.95 9.17
C ASP A 169 -0.11 -26.45 8.34
N ALA A 170 -0.14 -26.64 7.03
CA ALA A 170 0.89 -26.12 6.13
C ALA A 170 0.93 -24.59 6.11
N ARG A 171 -0.24 -23.92 6.12
CA ARG A 171 -0.33 -22.45 6.21
C ARG A 171 0.28 -21.93 7.51
N ASN A 172 -0.03 -22.60 8.62
CA ASN A 172 0.53 -22.27 9.93
C ASN A 172 2.04 -22.48 9.98
N LEU A 173 2.53 -23.60 9.43
CA LEU A 173 3.97 -23.90 9.35
C LEU A 173 4.73 -22.84 8.54
N LEU A 174 4.26 -22.51 7.33
CA LEU A 174 4.89 -21.48 6.49
C LEU A 174 4.88 -20.11 7.17
N SER A 175 3.73 -19.72 7.74
CA SER A 175 3.60 -18.45 8.44
C SER A 175 4.54 -18.35 9.64
N ASN A 176 4.67 -19.42 10.44
CA ASN A 176 5.59 -19.49 11.58
C ASN A 176 7.06 -19.49 11.16
N PHE A 177 7.40 -20.27 10.13
CA PHE A 177 8.76 -20.28 9.58
C PHE A 177 9.18 -18.88 9.13
N HIS A 178 8.30 -18.15 8.44
CA HIS A 178 8.58 -16.77 8.06
C HIS A 178 8.74 -15.84 9.26
N ARG A 179 7.89 -15.96 10.29
CA ARG A 179 8.01 -15.18 11.53
C ARG A 179 9.39 -15.40 12.18
N VAL A 180 9.86 -16.65 12.23
CA VAL A 180 11.21 -16.98 12.73
C VAL A 180 12.29 -16.30 11.88
N LEU A 181 12.19 -16.35 10.54
CA LEU A 181 13.15 -15.68 9.67
C LEU A 181 13.21 -14.16 9.89
N LEU A 182 12.07 -13.50 10.11
CA LEU A 182 12.03 -12.06 10.43
C LEU A 182 12.70 -11.75 11.76
N VAL A 183 12.45 -12.56 12.80
CA VAL A 183 13.13 -12.47 14.10
C VAL A 183 14.64 -12.64 13.92
N CYS A 184 15.07 -13.70 13.22
CA CYS A 184 16.47 -13.95 12.92
C CYS A 184 17.11 -12.79 12.16
N ALA A 185 16.45 -12.22 11.16
CA ALA A 185 16.95 -11.09 10.38
C ALA A 185 17.12 -9.82 11.25
N ALA A 186 16.13 -9.53 12.12
CA ALA A 186 16.20 -8.40 13.04
C ALA A 186 17.37 -8.53 14.03
N PHE A 187 17.61 -9.74 14.56
CA PHE A 187 18.74 -10.00 15.46
C PHE A 187 20.09 -10.11 14.74
N ALA A 188 20.12 -10.60 13.49
CA ALA A 188 21.33 -10.60 12.67
C ALA A 188 21.88 -9.17 12.50
N ALA A 189 21.01 -8.17 12.36
CA ALA A 189 21.41 -6.76 12.29
C ALA A 189 22.20 -6.29 13.53
N VAL A 190 21.91 -6.85 14.72
CA VAL A 190 22.65 -6.56 15.97
C VAL A 190 24.09 -7.07 15.90
N ALA A 191 24.31 -8.23 15.28
CA ALA A 191 25.64 -8.81 15.10
C ALA A 191 26.54 -7.95 14.21
N PHE A 192 25.97 -7.29 13.19
CA PHE A 192 26.71 -6.44 12.23
C PHE A 192 26.97 -5.00 12.73
N ALA A 193 26.45 -4.61 13.91
CA ALA A 193 26.60 -3.26 14.48
C ALA A 193 27.28 -3.26 15.87
N PRO A 194 28.52 -3.79 16.03
CA PRO A 194 29.14 -4.04 17.33
C PRO A 194 29.28 -2.81 18.23
N ARG A 195 29.44 -1.62 17.65
CA ARG A 195 29.58 -0.34 18.38
C ARG A 195 28.25 0.33 18.76
N ARG A 196 27.11 -0.19 18.29
CA ARG A 196 25.77 0.33 18.55
C ARG A 196 24.79 -0.79 18.92
N ARG A 197 25.29 -1.91 19.45
CA ARG A 197 24.50 -3.11 19.76
C ARG A 197 23.24 -2.79 20.56
N GLY A 198 23.34 -1.95 21.59
CA GLY A 198 22.17 -1.55 22.40
C GLY A 198 21.11 -0.78 21.60
N GLN A 199 21.51 0.17 20.76
CA GLN A 199 20.58 0.96 19.93
C GLN A 199 19.93 0.10 18.84
N VAL A 200 20.71 -0.77 18.19
CA VAL A 200 20.20 -1.68 17.15
C VAL A 200 19.31 -2.77 17.76
N ALA A 201 19.66 -3.31 18.92
CA ALA A 201 18.83 -4.28 19.64
C ALA A 201 17.51 -3.65 20.12
N LEU A 202 17.53 -2.41 20.62
CA LEU A 202 16.32 -1.67 20.98
C LEU A 202 15.43 -1.45 19.76
N LEU A 203 16.00 -0.98 18.64
CA LEU A 203 15.25 -0.76 17.40
C LEU A 203 14.67 -2.07 16.85
N ALA A 204 15.45 -3.14 16.82
CA ALA A 204 15.01 -4.47 16.44
C ALA A 204 13.87 -4.96 17.35
N GLY A 205 13.99 -4.79 18.67
CA GLY A 205 12.95 -5.11 19.63
C GLY A 205 11.66 -4.31 19.42
N LEU A 206 11.76 -3.00 19.17
CA LEU A 206 10.61 -2.14 18.85
C LEU A 206 9.94 -2.56 17.53
N CYS A 207 10.72 -2.89 16.50
CA CYS A 207 10.19 -3.41 15.24
C CYS A 207 9.49 -4.75 15.42
N LEU A 208 10.05 -5.66 16.23
CA LEU A 208 9.43 -6.96 16.54
C LEU A 208 8.16 -6.82 17.38
N LEU A 209 8.15 -5.88 18.34
CA LEU A 209 6.93 -5.54 19.10
C LEU A 209 5.86 -4.93 18.20
N GLY A 210 6.22 -4.01 17.31
CA GLY A 210 5.30 -3.45 16.31
C GLY A 210 4.76 -4.50 15.34
N TYR A 211 5.60 -5.45 14.93
CA TYR A 211 5.19 -6.60 14.13
C TYR A 211 4.23 -7.50 14.91
N ALA A 212 4.56 -7.92 16.14
CA ALA A 212 3.66 -8.74 16.97
C ALA A 212 2.32 -8.03 17.22
N ALA A 213 2.34 -6.72 17.44
CA ALA A 213 1.15 -5.88 17.59
C ALA A 213 0.28 -5.84 16.33
N SER A 214 0.87 -5.89 15.13
CA SER A 214 0.09 -5.93 13.88
C SER A 214 -0.55 -7.30 13.61
N GLN A 215 -0.02 -8.37 14.22
CA GLN A 215 -0.56 -9.73 14.05
C GLN A 215 -1.63 -10.09 15.10
N ALA A 216 -1.80 -9.29 16.15
CA ALA A 216 -2.81 -9.57 17.18
C ALA A 216 -4.23 -9.54 16.54
N ALA A 217 -4.96 -10.63 16.67
CA ALA A 217 -6.33 -10.78 16.13
C ALA A 217 -7.30 -9.70 16.63
N THR A 218 -6.97 -9.08 17.76
CA THR A 218 -7.54 -7.82 18.25
C THR A 218 -6.39 -6.81 18.39
N PRO A 219 -6.42 -5.66 17.69
CA PRO A 219 -5.33 -4.69 17.73
C PRO A 219 -5.35 -3.92 19.05
N THR A 220 -4.88 -4.52 20.14
CA THR A 220 -4.82 -3.90 21.48
C THR A 220 -3.76 -2.80 21.61
N LEU A 221 -2.80 -2.73 20.68
CA LEU A 221 -1.66 -1.80 20.76
C LEU A 221 -1.75 -0.56 19.87
N TRP A 222 -2.62 -0.54 18.85
CA TRP A 222 -2.79 0.62 17.97
C TRP A 222 -3.52 1.83 18.56
N PRO A 223 -4.42 1.70 19.56
CA PRO A 223 -5.03 2.86 20.21
C PRO A 223 -3.99 3.82 20.80
N PHE A 224 -2.85 3.33 21.28
CA PHE A 224 -1.80 4.18 21.84
C PHE A 224 -0.99 4.94 20.78
N ALA A 225 -0.82 4.35 19.59
CA ALA A 225 -0.17 5.01 18.46
C ALA A 225 -1.04 6.13 17.85
N VAL A 226 -2.37 6.00 17.91
CA VAL A 226 -3.33 7.01 17.41
C VAL A 226 -3.74 8.02 18.51
N ALA A 227 -3.72 7.63 19.79
CA ALA A 227 -3.97 8.52 20.92
C ALA A 227 -2.88 9.62 21.07
N ALA A 228 -1.65 9.35 20.62
CA ALA A 228 -0.58 10.33 20.58
C ALA A 228 -0.84 11.49 19.59
N GLU A 229 -1.77 11.31 18.64
CA GLU A 229 -2.05 12.29 17.56
C GLU A 229 -3.46 12.91 17.66
N SER A 230 -4.41 12.23 18.32
CA SER A 230 -5.79 12.70 18.53
C SER A 230 -6.00 13.64 19.72
N SER A 231 -4.94 14.01 20.44
CA SER A 231 -4.96 15.09 21.43
C SER A 231 -5.08 16.49 20.80
N SER A 232 -5.18 16.60 19.48
CA SER A 232 -5.47 17.84 18.78
C SER A 232 -6.87 17.82 18.11
N ARG A 233 -7.79 18.56 18.73
CA ARG A 233 -9.13 18.99 18.26
C ARG A 233 -10.28 17.99 18.36
N SER A 234 -10.89 18.00 19.53
CA SER A 234 -12.34 17.86 19.69
C SER A 234 -13.09 18.86 18.81
N TYR A 235 -14.02 18.38 17.98
CA TYR A 235 -15.22 19.13 17.63
C TYR A 235 -16.43 18.25 17.92
N PRO A 236 -17.38 18.70 18.76
CA PRO A 236 -18.67 18.06 18.88
C PRO A 236 -19.59 18.62 17.80
N CYS A 237 -20.26 17.77 17.03
CA CYS A 237 -21.53 18.13 16.39
C CYS A 237 -22.39 16.87 16.21
N GLN A 238 -23.30 16.70 17.16
CA GLN A 238 -24.55 15.96 16.99
C GLN A 238 -25.39 16.65 15.89
N GLY A 239 -26.16 15.86 15.12
CA GLY A 239 -27.19 16.43 14.23
C GLY A 239 -27.72 15.49 13.15
N ALA A 240 -28.78 14.75 13.49
CA ALA A 240 -29.85 14.25 12.60
C ALA A 240 -29.49 13.43 11.34
N TRP A 241 -29.45 12.10 11.49
CA TRP A 241 -29.68 11.16 10.40
C TRP A 241 -31.09 10.57 10.54
N GLY A 242 -31.99 10.94 9.65
CA GLY A 242 -33.36 10.46 9.66
C GLY A 242 -34.17 10.93 8.45
N ALA A 243 -33.76 10.56 7.24
CA ALA A 243 -34.66 10.58 6.08
C ALA A 243 -34.26 9.47 5.08
N PRO A 244 -35.19 8.59 4.67
CA PRO A 244 -34.92 7.62 3.62
C PRO A 244 -34.85 8.32 2.24
N TRP A 245 -33.84 7.94 1.48
CA TRP A 245 -33.56 8.39 0.11
C TRP A 245 -34.76 8.16 -0.82
N ALA A 246 -35.29 9.23 -1.42
CA ALA A 246 -36.28 9.17 -2.50
C ALA A 246 -35.57 9.25 -3.88
N PRO A 247 -35.95 8.42 -4.87
CA PRO A 247 -35.34 8.48 -6.20
C PRO A 247 -35.77 9.73 -6.98
N PRO A 248 -34.92 10.26 -7.89
CA PRO A 248 -35.20 11.48 -8.62
C PRO A 248 -36.37 11.30 -9.60
N ARG A 249 -37.26 12.29 -9.62
CA ARG A 249 -38.38 12.41 -10.56
C ARG A 249 -37.86 12.49 -12.00
N ARG A 250 -38.43 11.67 -12.89
CA ARG A 250 -38.22 11.78 -14.35
C ARG A 250 -38.69 13.15 -14.81
N LEU A 251 -37.79 13.94 -15.39
CA LEU A 251 -38.14 15.12 -16.17
C LEU A 251 -38.80 14.64 -17.46
N VAL A 252 -40.11 14.89 -17.56
CA VAL A 252 -40.88 14.76 -18.81
C VAL A 252 -40.46 15.92 -19.72
N ALA A 253 -39.92 15.60 -20.90
CA ALA A 253 -39.61 16.60 -21.92
C ALA A 253 -40.91 17.13 -22.57
N PRO A 254 -40.97 18.39 -23.01
CA PRO A 254 -42.19 18.98 -23.54
C PRO A 254 -42.50 18.49 -24.95
N HIS A 255 -43.79 18.26 -25.19
CA HIS A 255 -44.40 18.10 -26.50
C HIS A 255 -44.10 19.31 -27.41
N HIS A 256 -43.48 19.05 -28.57
CA HIS A 256 -43.69 19.85 -29.77
C HIS A 256 -44.41 19.01 -30.81
N GLY A 257 -45.69 19.31 -31.02
CA GLY A 257 -46.46 18.83 -32.15
C GLY A 257 -46.25 19.72 -33.36
N ALA A 258 -46.02 19.10 -34.52
CA ALA A 258 -46.32 19.70 -35.82
C ALA A 258 -46.55 18.60 -36.88
N ARG A 259 -47.85 18.36 -37.12
CA ARG A 259 -48.54 18.14 -38.41
C ARG A 259 -47.90 17.23 -39.49
N ALA A 260 -48.49 16.04 -39.59
CA ALA A 260 -49.16 15.46 -40.76
C ALA A 260 -48.84 16.01 -42.17
N ARG A 261 -48.47 15.10 -43.09
CA ARG A 261 -49.10 14.98 -44.41
C ARG A 261 -49.03 13.53 -44.92
N ARG A 262 -50.23 13.01 -45.21
CA ARG A 262 -50.54 11.81 -46.00
C ARG A 262 -49.89 11.86 -47.39
N LEU A 263 -49.49 10.71 -47.91
CA LEU A 263 -49.52 10.22 -49.30
C LEU A 263 -49.20 8.71 -49.19
N LEU A 264 -50.19 7.81 -49.08
CA LEU A 264 -50.92 7.08 -50.14
C LEU A 264 -50.05 6.49 -51.28
N ARG A 265 -50.16 5.15 -51.37
CA ARG A 265 -49.70 4.17 -52.38
C ARG A 265 -48.30 3.59 -52.19
#